data_AF-A0A8H4BBD0-F1
#
_entry.id   AF-A0A8H4BBD0-F1
#
_cell.length_a   1.000
_cell.length_b   1.000
_cell.length_c   1.000
_cell.angle_alpha   90.00
_cell.angle_beta   90.00
_cell.angle_gamma   90.00
#
_symmetry.space_group_name_H-M   'P 1'
#
loop_
_entity.id
_entity.type
_entity.pdbx_description
1 polymer ?
#
loop_
_entity_poly.entity_id
_entity_poly.type
_entity_poly.pdbx_seq_one_letter_code
_entity_poly.pdbx_strand_id
1 'polypeptide(L)'
;MAQMKGAFSWHRCVSPITKGHYITGAKIGKNWFLTFCTFLNTFGNFGSILFNLNHNVPTANDVLVPETLLKKNKSCAKAAEAAAAKKAELRKAKLTKRRELFKRAQKYDAEYKAAAKNEIRLRRQAKAQGNYYVPAQEKLVFVVRIRGINNIAPKPRKVLQLLRLLQINNGVFVRLNKATSEMLQLIQPYVTYGYPNLKTIRELIYKRGYAKVNKQRIPISDNSVIEKSLGKYDIICVEDLIHEIATVGPHFKEASNFLWPFKLSNPNNMWRERKFLNYVEGGDTGNREAFINNLVQSMN
;
A
#
# COMPACT_ATOMS: atom_id res chain seq x y z
N MET A 1 52.82 11.44 -41.82
CA MET A 1 51.89 10.77 -42.76
C MET A 1 50.52 10.70 -42.10
N ALA A 2 49.45 11.11 -42.83
CA ALA A 2 48.02 10.76 -42.71
C ALA A 2 47.46 10.22 -41.36
N GLN A 3 46.30 10.58 -40.82
CA GLN A 3 45.08 11.14 -41.40
C GLN A 3 44.07 11.48 -40.28
N MET A 4 43.18 12.42 -40.63
CA MET A 4 41.93 12.91 -40.04
C MET A 4 41.06 11.98 -39.17
N LYS A 5 40.31 12.62 -38.24
CA LYS A 5 38.81 12.64 -38.06
C LYS A 5 38.52 13.08 -36.62
N GLY A 6 37.55 13.92 -36.24
CA GLY A 6 36.46 14.64 -36.88
C GLY A 6 35.76 15.47 -35.78
N ALA A 7 35.14 16.58 -36.14
CA ALA A 7 34.57 17.61 -35.25
C ALA A 7 33.36 17.15 -34.43
N PHE A 8 33.10 17.81 -33.29
CA PHE A 8 31.79 18.40 -32.92
C PHE A 8 31.95 19.21 -31.61
N SER A 9 31.98 20.54 -31.71
CA SER A 9 32.01 21.47 -30.57
C SER A 9 30.60 22.02 -30.32
N TRP A 10 30.08 21.79 -29.12
CA TRP A 10 28.86 22.40 -28.60
C TRP A 10 29.24 23.66 -27.82
N HIS A 11 28.79 24.83 -28.28
CA HIS A 11 28.85 26.06 -27.48
C HIS A 11 27.63 26.16 -26.57
N ARG A 12 27.94 26.29 -25.29
CA ARG A 12 27.04 26.39 -24.13
C ARG A 12 26.97 27.87 -23.76
N CYS A 13 25.82 28.52 -23.94
CA CYS A 13 25.55 29.82 -23.33
C CYS A 13 24.55 29.65 -22.19
N VAL A 14 24.97 30.16 -21.04
CA VAL A 14 24.40 30.02 -19.71
C VAL A 14 23.26 31.04 -19.53
N SER A 15 22.12 30.60 -18.99
CA SER A 15 21.07 31.48 -18.47
C SER A 15 21.09 31.47 -16.93
N PRO A 16 20.96 32.62 -16.25
CA PRO A 16 20.98 32.68 -14.80
C PRO A 16 19.58 32.52 -14.18
N ILE A 17 19.62 31.97 -12.98
CA ILE A 17 18.55 31.64 -12.03
C ILE A 17 18.08 32.88 -11.28
N THR A 18 16.77 33.07 -11.09
CA THR A 18 16.22 33.60 -9.82
C THR A 18 14.79 33.14 -9.51
N LYS A 19 14.72 32.40 -8.39
CA LYS A 19 13.70 32.18 -7.36
C LYS A 19 12.30 32.81 -7.49
N GLY A 20 11.27 32.03 -7.11
CA GLY A 20 10.06 32.56 -6.48
C GLY A 20 8.85 31.61 -6.48
N HIS A 21 8.60 30.92 -5.37
CA HIS A 21 7.27 30.46 -4.95
C HIS A 21 7.21 30.63 -3.43
N TYR A 22 6.23 31.37 -2.91
CA TYR A 22 5.22 30.89 -1.96
C TYR A 22 4.20 32.00 -1.66
N ILE A 23 2.98 31.53 -1.40
CA ILE A 23 1.73 32.26 -1.26
C ILE A 23 1.47 32.53 0.22
N THR A 24 1.07 33.77 0.55
CA THR A 24 0.21 34.16 1.69
C THR A 24 -0.47 35.46 1.22
N GLY A 25 -1.77 35.64 1.05
CA GLY A 25 -2.91 35.24 1.87
C GLY A 25 -3.48 36.49 2.54
N ALA A 26 -4.56 37.08 2.02
CA ALA A 26 -5.50 37.92 2.79
C ALA A 26 -6.70 38.39 1.92
N LYS A 27 -7.87 38.40 2.57
CA LYS A 27 -9.20 38.84 2.12
C LYS A 27 -9.27 40.32 1.77
N ILE A 28 -10.28 40.70 0.98
CA ILE A 28 -11.19 41.88 1.02
C ILE A 28 -11.80 41.89 -0.40
N GLY A 29 -13.09 41.72 -0.64
CA GLY A 29 -14.23 42.51 -0.17
C GLY A 29 -15.08 42.78 -1.42
N LYS A 30 -16.39 42.54 -1.30
CA LYS A 30 -17.37 42.48 -2.40
C LYS A 30 -17.76 43.88 -2.90
N ASN A 31 -18.39 43.90 -4.08
CA ASN A 31 -19.18 45.00 -4.65
C ASN A 31 -18.41 46.27 -5.03
N TRP A 32 -17.95 46.37 -6.28
CA TRP A 32 -17.84 47.65 -6.99
C TRP A 32 -17.59 47.48 -8.50
N PHE A 33 -18.36 46.63 -9.20
CA PHE A 33 -18.19 46.50 -10.66
C PHE A 33 -19.47 46.19 -11.45
N LEU A 34 -20.64 46.45 -10.87
CA LEU A 34 -21.93 46.27 -11.54
C LEU A 34 -22.72 47.58 -11.73
N THR A 35 -22.06 48.73 -11.56
CA THR A 35 -22.71 50.04 -11.68
C THR A 35 -21.91 51.03 -12.54
N PHE A 36 -21.32 50.57 -13.65
CA PHE A 36 -20.66 51.48 -14.60
C PHE A 36 -20.77 51.09 -16.09
N CYS A 37 -21.59 50.09 -16.46
CA CYS A 37 -21.74 49.66 -17.85
C CYS A 37 -23.14 49.92 -18.44
N THR A 38 -23.87 50.90 -17.92
CA THR A 38 -25.19 51.30 -18.45
C THR A 38 -25.29 52.81 -18.69
N PHE A 39 -24.24 53.46 -19.21
CA PHE A 39 -24.32 54.89 -19.55
C PHE A 39 -23.62 55.35 -20.85
N LEU A 40 -23.11 54.46 -21.69
CA LEU A 40 -22.43 54.87 -22.93
C LEU A 40 -22.84 53.98 -24.12
N ASN A 41 -24.13 53.95 -24.42
CA ASN A 41 -24.65 53.45 -25.70
C ASN A 41 -25.80 54.33 -26.19
N THR A 42 -25.48 55.60 -26.42
CA THR A 42 -26.24 56.52 -27.28
C THR A 42 -25.25 57.55 -27.79
N PHE A 43 -25.23 57.75 -29.11
CA PHE A 43 -24.32 58.58 -29.92
C PHE A 43 -23.05 57.89 -30.44
N GLY A 44 -23.05 57.60 -31.74
CA GLY A 44 -21.85 57.20 -32.46
C GLY A 44 -22.06 56.62 -33.85
N ASN A 45 -23.09 57.06 -34.58
CA ASN A 45 -23.27 56.74 -35.99
C ASN A 45 -22.58 57.84 -36.83
N PHE A 46 -21.31 57.67 -37.21
CA PHE A 46 -20.67 58.42 -38.30
C PHE A 46 -19.53 57.58 -38.89
N GLY A 47 -19.61 57.36 -40.20
CA GLY A 47 -18.82 56.37 -40.92
C GLY A 47 -17.32 56.63 -40.97
N SER A 48 -16.57 55.54 -40.94
CA SER A 48 -15.25 55.45 -41.57
C SER A 48 -15.37 54.48 -42.75
N ILE A 49 -15.12 55.05 -43.92
CA ILE A 49 -15.13 54.42 -45.23
C ILE A 49 -13.77 53.73 -45.44
N LEU A 50 -13.83 52.48 -45.93
CA LEU A 50 -12.82 51.74 -46.71
C LEU A 50 -11.36 51.71 -46.21
N PHE A 51 -11.01 50.59 -45.57
CA PHE A 51 -9.88 49.78 -46.05
C PHE A 51 -10.18 48.31 -45.76
N ASN A 52 -10.98 47.71 -46.64
CA ASN A 52 -11.32 46.29 -46.60
C ASN A 52 -10.16 45.53 -47.24
N LEU A 53 -9.17 45.11 -46.44
CA LEU A 53 -8.25 44.07 -46.84
C LEU A 53 -9.07 42.76 -46.89
N ASN A 54 -9.58 42.44 -48.09
CA ASN A 54 -10.15 41.14 -48.41
C ASN A 54 -9.09 40.05 -48.13
N HIS A 55 -9.09 39.53 -46.90
CA HIS A 55 -8.54 38.22 -46.64
C HIS A 55 -9.58 37.22 -47.16
N ASN A 56 -9.35 36.74 -48.38
CA ASN A 56 -10.13 35.69 -49.04
C ASN A 56 -9.90 34.31 -48.38
N VAL A 57 -9.62 34.28 -47.08
CA VAL A 57 -9.36 33.06 -46.31
C VAL A 57 -10.71 32.62 -45.73
N PRO A 58 -11.29 31.50 -46.19
CA PRO A 58 -12.56 31.01 -45.65
C PRO A 58 -12.43 30.83 -44.14
N THR A 59 -13.41 31.33 -43.40
CA THR A 59 -13.44 31.11 -41.95
C THR A 59 -13.78 29.64 -41.67
N ALA A 60 -13.40 29.12 -40.50
CA ALA A 60 -13.59 27.70 -40.17
C ALA A 60 -15.05 27.19 -40.29
N ASN A 61 -16.03 28.11 -40.32
CA ASN A 61 -17.45 27.82 -40.49
C ASN A 61 -17.89 27.70 -41.96
N ASP A 62 -17.11 28.21 -42.91
CA ASP A 62 -17.41 28.19 -44.36
C ASP A 62 -16.95 26.89 -45.06
N VAL A 63 -16.16 26.07 -44.37
CA VAL A 63 -15.64 24.80 -44.88
C VAL A 63 -16.63 23.68 -44.55
N LEU A 64 -17.25 23.08 -45.58
CA LEU A 64 -18.16 21.93 -45.42
C LEU A 64 -17.41 20.73 -44.82
N VAL A 65 -17.74 20.41 -43.57
CA VAL A 65 -17.11 19.31 -42.83
C VAL A 65 -17.55 17.96 -43.42
N PRO A 66 -16.63 17.02 -43.66
CA PRO A 66 -16.97 15.70 -44.17
C PRO A 66 -17.99 14.96 -43.28
N GLU A 67 -18.97 14.30 -43.89
CA GLU A 67 -20.03 13.57 -43.18
C GLU A 67 -19.48 12.48 -42.24
N THR A 68 -18.37 11.86 -42.63
CA THR A 68 -17.64 10.86 -41.83
C THR A 68 -17.11 11.45 -40.51
N LEU A 69 -16.66 12.71 -40.53
CA LEU A 69 -16.15 13.42 -39.36
C LEU A 69 -17.30 13.81 -38.42
N LEU A 70 -18.45 14.22 -38.96
CA LEU A 70 -19.67 14.46 -38.17
C LEU A 70 -20.18 13.19 -37.47
N LYS A 71 -20.18 12.05 -38.17
CA LYS A 71 -20.53 10.74 -37.58
C LYS A 71 -19.55 10.34 -36.46
N LYS A 72 -18.25 10.54 -36.68
CA LYS A 72 -17.21 10.30 -35.65
C LYS A 72 -17.41 11.20 -34.42
N ASN A 73 -17.64 12.50 -34.61
CA ASN A 73 -17.88 13.45 -33.51
C ASN A 73 -19.11 13.08 -32.68
N LYS A 74 -20.22 12.69 -33.33
CA LYS A 74 -21.42 12.19 -32.64
C LYS A 74 -21.13 10.92 -31.83
N SER A 75 -20.34 9.99 -32.36
CA SER A 75 -19.95 8.77 -31.63
C SER A 75 -19.03 9.08 -30.44
N CYS A 76 -18.07 10.00 -30.60
CA CYS A 76 -17.17 10.44 -29.54
C CYS A 76 -17.93 11.21 -28.44
N ALA A 77 -18.89 12.07 -28.80
CA ALA A 77 -19.74 12.78 -27.84
C ALA A 77 -20.58 11.80 -27.01
N LYS A 78 -21.26 10.83 -27.65
CA LYS A 78 -22.01 9.78 -26.95
C LYS A 78 -21.11 8.93 -26.04
N ALA A 79 -19.91 8.56 -26.50
CA ALA A 79 -18.95 7.82 -25.69
C ALA A 79 -18.44 8.65 -24.50
N ALA A 80 -18.22 9.95 -24.68
CA ALA A 80 -17.80 10.87 -23.63
C ALA A 80 -18.89 11.08 -22.58
N GLU A 81 -20.15 11.24 -22.98
CA GLU A 81 -21.31 11.32 -22.08
C GLU A 81 -21.48 10.03 -21.28
N ALA A 82 -21.42 8.86 -21.94
CA ALA A 82 -21.49 7.58 -21.26
C ALA A 82 -20.30 7.36 -20.29
N ALA A 83 -19.09 7.79 -20.66
CA ALA A 83 -17.92 7.74 -19.79
C ALA A 83 -18.06 8.71 -18.59
N ALA A 84 -18.63 9.89 -18.80
CA ALA A 84 -18.89 10.88 -17.75
C ALA A 84 -19.93 10.36 -16.74
N ALA A 85 -21.02 9.76 -17.22
CA ALA A 85 -22.03 9.12 -16.38
C ALA A 85 -21.42 7.99 -15.54
N LYS A 86 -20.68 7.06 -16.17
CA LYS A 86 -19.96 5.98 -15.46
C LYS A 86 -18.96 6.52 -14.44
N LYS A 87 -18.22 7.59 -14.77
CA LYS A 87 -17.28 8.23 -13.84
C LYS A 87 -17.99 8.83 -12.63
N ALA A 88 -19.16 9.45 -12.82
CA ALA A 88 -19.96 10.00 -11.73
C ALA A 88 -20.48 8.90 -10.80
N GLU A 89 -20.98 7.78 -11.35
CA GLU A 89 -21.42 6.62 -10.57
C GLU A 89 -20.26 5.98 -9.80
N LEU A 90 -19.13 5.74 -10.46
CA LEU A 90 -17.92 5.22 -9.81
C LEU A 90 -17.43 6.14 -8.69
N ARG A 91 -17.55 7.46 -8.84
CA ARG A 91 -17.18 8.43 -7.79
C ARG A 91 -18.10 8.31 -6.59
N LYS A 92 -19.40 8.17 -6.79
CA LYS A 92 -20.38 7.93 -5.70
C LYS A 92 -20.08 6.62 -4.97
N ALA A 93 -19.88 5.52 -5.72
CA ALA A 93 -19.55 4.22 -5.16
C ALA A 93 -18.21 4.20 -4.40
N LYS A 94 -17.20 4.93 -4.88
CA LYS A 94 -15.92 5.08 -4.16
C LYS A 94 -16.09 5.81 -2.83
N LEU A 95 -16.96 6.83 -2.78
CA LEU A 95 -17.22 7.59 -1.56
C LEU A 95 -17.94 6.74 -0.51
N THR A 96 -18.95 5.96 -0.92
CA THR A 96 -19.66 5.04 0.00
C THR A 96 -18.72 3.98 0.53
N LYS A 97 -17.96 3.29 -0.35
CA LYS A 97 -16.93 2.32 0.05
C LYS A 97 -15.91 2.93 1.01
N ARG A 98 -15.41 4.14 0.74
CA ARG A 98 -14.44 4.80 1.63
C ARG A 98 -15.02 5.05 3.04
N ARG A 99 -16.29 5.42 3.14
CA ARG A 99 -16.97 5.60 4.44
C ARG A 99 -17.14 4.28 5.17
N GLU A 100 -17.48 3.20 4.47
CA GLU A 100 -17.58 1.86 5.04
C GLU A 100 -16.23 1.35 5.56
N LEU A 101 -15.17 1.49 4.76
CA LEU A 101 -13.81 1.10 5.17
C LEU A 101 -13.34 1.87 6.42
N PHE A 102 -13.65 3.16 6.50
CA PHE A 102 -13.31 3.96 7.68
C PHE A 102 -14.05 3.47 8.95
N LYS A 103 -15.35 3.16 8.82
CA LYS A 103 -16.13 2.59 9.93
C LYS A 103 -15.60 1.21 10.36
N ARG A 104 -15.22 0.35 9.40
CA ARG A 104 -14.61 -0.96 9.69
C ARG A 104 -13.29 -0.81 10.46
N ALA A 105 -12.40 0.08 9.99
CA ALA A 105 -11.13 0.34 10.69
C ALA A 105 -11.35 0.86 12.12
N GLN A 106 -12.31 1.77 12.32
CA GLN A 106 -12.69 2.25 13.65
C GLN A 106 -13.20 1.12 14.55
N LYS A 107 -14.02 0.21 14.01
CA LYS A 107 -14.52 -0.96 14.73
C LYS A 107 -13.37 -1.86 15.20
N TYR A 108 -12.43 -2.20 14.33
CA TYR A 108 -11.31 -3.06 14.70
C TYR A 108 -10.40 -2.40 15.75
N ASP A 109 -10.11 -1.10 15.63
CA ASP A 109 -9.33 -0.39 16.65
C ASP A 109 -10.02 -0.39 18.02
N ALA A 110 -11.34 -0.17 18.05
CA ALA A 110 -12.12 -0.26 19.27
C ALA A 110 -12.09 -1.69 19.86
N GLU A 111 -12.19 -2.72 19.02
CA GLU A 111 -12.09 -4.12 19.41
C GLU A 111 -10.74 -4.47 20.03
N TYR A 112 -9.62 -4.07 19.40
CA TYR A 112 -8.28 -4.31 19.94
C TYR A 112 -8.07 -3.61 21.28
N LYS A 113 -8.54 -2.36 21.41
CA LYS A 113 -8.48 -1.62 22.68
C LYS A 113 -9.33 -2.27 23.76
N ALA A 114 -10.53 -2.74 23.42
CA ALA A 114 -11.40 -3.44 24.34
C ALA A 114 -10.79 -4.77 24.79
N ALA A 115 -10.22 -5.57 23.87
CA ALA A 115 -9.55 -6.83 24.17
C ALA A 115 -8.36 -6.63 25.12
N ALA A 116 -7.50 -5.63 24.85
CA ALA A 116 -6.37 -5.30 25.71
C ALA A 116 -6.81 -4.86 27.13
N LYS A 117 -7.86 -4.04 27.23
CA LYS A 117 -8.44 -3.64 28.53
C LYS A 117 -9.06 -4.83 29.27
N ASN A 118 -9.75 -5.72 28.57
CA ASN A 118 -10.37 -6.91 29.14
C ASN A 118 -9.32 -7.84 29.73
N GLU A 119 -8.22 -8.10 29.03
CA GLU A 119 -7.10 -8.90 29.51
C GLU A 119 -6.51 -8.33 30.82
N ILE A 120 -6.31 -7.01 30.88
CA ILE A 120 -5.83 -6.33 32.11
C ILE A 120 -6.87 -6.44 33.23
N ARG A 121 -8.15 -6.26 32.93
CA ARG A 121 -9.26 -6.36 33.90
C ARG A 121 -9.31 -7.76 34.51
N LEU A 122 -9.24 -8.81 33.70
CA LEU A 122 -9.27 -10.21 34.15
C LEU A 122 -8.07 -10.52 35.06
N ARG A 123 -6.88 -10.07 34.70
CA ARG A 123 -5.68 -10.21 35.56
C ARG A 123 -5.85 -9.52 36.91
N ARG A 124 -6.42 -8.31 36.93
CA ARG A 124 -6.69 -7.56 38.18
C ARG A 124 -7.75 -8.24 39.04
N GLN A 125 -8.83 -8.74 38.43
CA GLN A 125 -9.91 -9.44 39.13
C GLN A 125 -9.41 -10.73 39.77
N ALA A 126 -8.64 -11.54 39.03
CA ALA A 126 -8.03 -12.76 39.56
C ALA A 126 -7.12 -12.42 40.75
N LYS A 127 -6.24 -11.43 40.59
CA LYS A 127 -5.35 -10.97 41.67
C LYS A 127 -6.11 -10.47 42.91
N ALA A 128 -7.22 -9.75 42.72
CA ALA A 128 -8.05 -9.26 43.83
C ALA A 128 -8.74 -10.40 44.60
N GLN A 129 -9.07 -11.50 43.92
CA GLN A 129 -9.65 -12.70 44.53
C GLN A 129 -8.60 -13.66 45.09
N GLY A 130 -7.30 -13.39 44.91
CA GLY A 130 -6.21 -14.30 45.26
C GLY A 130 -6.02 -15.47 44.28
N ASN A 131 -6.71 -15.45 43.13
CA ASN A 131 -6.62 -16.47 42.09
C ASN A 131 -5.59 -16.09 41.01
N TYR A 132 -5.12 -17.09 40.24
CA TYR A 132 -4.23 -16.88 39.10
C TYR A 132 -4.99 -16.82 37.79
N TYR A 133 -4.64 -15.85 36.94
CA TYR A 133 -5.15 -15.76 35.57
C TYR A 133 -4.11 -16.33 34.61
N VAL A 134 -4.48 -17.38 33.87
CA VAL A 134 -3.67 -17.96 32.81
C VAL A 134 -4.16 -17.40 31.47
N PRO A 135 -3.31 -16.67 30.72
CA PRO A 135 -3.70 -16.13 29.42
C PRO A 135 -3.91 -17.25 28.41
N ALA A 136 -4.75 -16.99 27.41
CA ALA A 136 -4.95 -17.93 26.31
C ALA A 136 -3.64 -18.16 25.53
N GLN A 137 -3.44 -19.39 25.06
CA GLN A 137 -2.29 -19.70 24.21
C GLN A 137 -2.38 -18.94 22.88
N GLU A 138 -1.25 -18.38 22.46
CA GLU A 138 -1.15 -17.64 21.21
C GLU A 138 -1.39 -18.54 19.99
N LYS A 139 -2.22 -18.05 19.05
CA LYS A 139 -2.63 -18.81 17.85
C LYS A 139 -1.78 -18.48 16.62
N LEU A 140 -1.02 -17.38 16.66
CA LEU A 140 -0.26 -16.86 15.54
C LEU A 140 1.23 -16.84 15.85
N VAL A 141 2.03 -17.32 14.91
CA VAL A 141 3.48 -17.22 14.98
C VAL A 141 4.03 -16.59 13.71
N PHE A 142 5.03 -15.74 13.88
CA PHE A 142 5.86 -15.23 12.79
C PHE A 142 7.18 -16.00 12.77
N VAL A 143 7.50 -16.62 11.64
CA VAL A 143 8.69 -17.45 11.46
C VAL A 143 9.64 -16.74 10.50
N VAL A 144 10.90 -16.59 10.90
CA VAL A 144 11.98 -16.01 10.09
C VAL A 144 13.08 -17.04 9.88
N ARG A 145 13.53 -17.20 8.63
CA ARG A 145 14.66 -18.07 8.32
C ARG A 145 16.00 -17.39 8.60
N ILE A 146 16.83 -18.03 9.42
CA ILE A 146 18.12 -17.50 9.88
C ILE A 146 19.30 -18.14 9.14
N ARG A 147 19.23 -19.45 8.87
CA ARG A 147 20.32 -20.19 8.21
C ARG A 147 20.19 -20.14 6.68
N GLY A 148 21.34 -20.11 6.00
CA GLY A 148 21.46 -20.20 4.54
C GLY A 148 21.00 -21.54 3.95
N ILE A 149 21.31 -21.82 2.69
CA ILE A 149 20.79 -23.00 1.95
C ILE A 149 21.71 -24.23 2.08
N ASN A 150 22.99 -24.00 2.36
CA ASN A 150 24.01 -25.04 2.37
C ASN A 150 23.89 -25.92 3.62
N ASN A 151 24.25 -27.21 3.47
CA ASN A 151 24.35 -28.19 4.56
C ASN A 151 23.05 -28.34 5.39
N ILE A 152 21.91 -28.48 4.72
CA ILE A 152 20.62 -28.78 5.35
C ILE A 152 20.20 -30.21 5.02
N ALA A 153 19.88 -30.99 6.04
CA ALA A 153 19.32 -32.34 5.90
C ALA A 153 18.01 -32.31 5.07
N PRO A 154 17.70 -33.38 4.30
CA PRO A 154 16.56 -33.39 3.39
C PRO A 154 15.20 -33.18 4.09
N LYS A 155 15.03 -33.72 5.31
CA LYS A 155 13.80 -33.59 6.11
C LYS A 155 13.53 -32.12 6.50
N PRO A 156 14.40 -31.40 7.24
CA PRO A 156 14.22 -29.96 7.50
C PRO A 156 14.10 -29.11 6.23
N ARG A 157 14.83 -29.45 5.17
CA ARG A 157 14.76 -28.75 3.88
C ARG A 157 13.34 -28.79 3.30
N LYS A 158 12.67 -29.95 3.37
CA LYS A 158 11.29 -30.09 2.89
C LYS A 158 10.31 -29.28 3.73
N VAL A 159 10.48 -29.24 5.05
CA VAL A 159 9.63 -28.45 5.94
C VAL A 159 9.77 -26.94 5.67
N LEU A 160 11.00 -26.44 5.47
CA LEU A 160 11.22 -25.05 5.08
C LEU A 160 10.54 -24.69 3.75
N GLN A 161 10.53 -25.62 2.78
CA GLN A 161 9.81 -25.45 1.51
C GLN A 161 8.29 -25.36 1.72
N LEU A 162 7.71 -26.23 2.57
CA LEU A 162 6.28 -26.21 2.89
C LEU A 162 5.85 -24.88 3.54
N LEU A 163 6.69 -24.34 4.43
CA LEU A 163 6.46 -23.03 5.06
C LEU A 163 6.76 -21.84 4.13
N ARG A 164 7.25 -22.07 2.91
CA ARG A 164 7.65 -21.05 1.93
C ARG A 164 8.90 -20.23 2.33
N LEU A 165 9.73 -20.77 3.22
CA LEU A 165 10.96 -20.15 3.71
C LEU A 165 12.18 -20.58 2.87
N LEU A 166 12.24 -20.12 1.61
CA LEU A 166 13.26 -20.55 0.65
C LEU A 166 14.59 -19.79 0.73
N GLN A 167 14.54 -18.51 1.10
CA GLN A 167 15.72 -17.62 1.19
C GLN A 167 15.98 -17.24 2.64
N ILE A 168 17.22 -16.85 2.95
CA ILE A 168 17.57 -16.27 4.25
C ILE A 168 16.78 -14.97 4.48
N ASN A 169 16.43 -14.68 5.73
CA ASN A 169 15.62 -13.53 6.14
C ASN A 169 14.23 -13.47 5.48
N ASN A 170 13.73 -14.59 4.96
CA ASN A 170 12.32 -14.67 4.63
C ASN A 170 11.48 -14.83 5.90
N GLY A 171 10.35 -14.12 5.96
CA GLY A 171 9.38 -14.16 7.04
C GLY A 171 8.01 -14.63 6.56
N VAL A 172 7.32 -15.47 7.34
CA VAL A 172 5.95 -15.94 7.03
C VAL A 172 5.12 -16.02 8.30
N PHE A 173 3.82 -15.68 8.20
CA PHE A 173 2.82 -15.92 9.25
C PHE A 173 2.29 -17.35 9.18
N VAL A 174 2.32 -18.04 10.32
CA VAL A 174 1.90 -19.43 10.47
C VAL A 174 0.91 -19.52 11.63
N ARG A 175 -0.21 -20.23 11.40
CA ARG A 175 -1.17 -20.58 12.46
C ARG A 175 -0.57 -21.68 13.33
N LEU A 176 -0.61 -21.51 14.64
CA LEU A 176 -0.18 -22.52 15.61
C LEU A 176 -1.25 -23.58 15.84
N ASN A 177 -0.98 -24.76 15.30
CA ASN A 177 -1.64 -26.03 15.60
C ASN A 177 -0.57 -27.04 16.10
N LYS A 178 -1.01 -28.17 16.68
CA LYS A 178 -0.11 -29.25 17.11
C LYS A 178 0.84 -29.74 16.01
N ALA A 179 0.33 -29.95 14.80
CA ALA A 179 1.16 -30.36 13.65
C ALA A 179 2.22 -29.30 13.30
N THR A 180 1.86 -28.01 13.33
CA THR A 180 2.82 -26.95 13.02
C THR A 180 3.85 -26.76 14.12
N SER A 181 3.51 -26.99 15.40
CA SER A 181 4.50 -26.95 16.48
C SER A 181 5.52 -28.07 16.34
N GLU A 182 5.11 -29.27 15.96
CA GLU A 182 6.01 -30.40 15.69
C GLU A 182 6.92 -30.12 14.49
N MET A 183 6.36 -29.53 13.41
CA MET A 183 7.16 -29.07 12.26
C MET A 183 8.18 -28.00 12.67
N LEU A 184 7.80 -27.04 13.53
CA LEU A 184 8.68 -25.98 14.02
C LEU A 184 9.80 -26.51 14.91
N GLN A 185 9.53 -27.53 15.73
CA GLN A 185 10.55 -28.22 16.53
C GLN A 185 11.62 -28.86 15.62
N LEU A 186 11.22 -29.52 14.52
CA LEU A 186 12.15 -30.14 13.59
C LEU A 186 13.08 -29.13 12.89
N ILE A 187 12.59 -27.91 12.60
CA ILE A 187 13.37 -26.87 11.92
C ILE A 187 13.98 -25.82 12.86
N GLN A 188 13.83 -26.00 14.18
CA GLN A 188 14.28 -25.07 15.21
C GLN A 188 15.69 -24.50 15.00
N PRO A 189 16.74 -25.27 14.62
CA PRO A 189 18.09 -24.73 14.45
C PRO A 189 18.29 -23.87 13.18
N TYR A 190 17.29 -23.80 12.30
CA TYR A 190 17.35 -23.07 11.03
C TYR A 190 16.54 -21.77 11.03
N VAL A 191 15.57 -21.66 11.94
CA VAL A 191 14.61 -20.56 12.01
C VAL A 191 14.60 -19.93 13.39
N THR A 192 14.11 -18.69 13.46
CA THR A 192 13.58 -18.13 14.69
C THR A 192 12.11 -17.86 14.51
N TYR A 193 11.36 -18.00 15.59
CA TYR A 193 9.93 -17.71 15.56
C TYR A 193 9.47 -17.15 16.89
N GLY A 194 8.30 -16.53 16.89
CA GLY A 194 7.67 -16.01 18.09
C GLY A 194 6.31 -15.39 17.80
N TYR A 195 5.75 -14.73 18.79
CA TYR A 195 4.40 -14.16 18.75
C TYR A 195 4.47 -12.69 18.31
N PRO A 196 3.97 -12.35 17.10
CA PRO A 196 4.01 -10.98 16.62
C PRO A 196 2.92 -10.13 17.28
N ASN A 197 3.24 -8.89 17.64
CA ASN A 197 2.28 -7.89 18.09
C ASN A 197 1.53 -7.29 16.89
N LEU A 198 0.34 -6.72 17.13
CA LEU A 198 -0.45 -5.99 16.14
C LEU A 198 0.37 -4.90 15.43
N LYS A 199 1.24 -4.18 16.16
CA LYS A 199 2.16 -3.18 15.58
C LYS A 199 3.09 -3.83 14.54
N THR A 200 3.71 -4.95 14.89
CA THR A 200 4.65 -5.66 14.02
C THR A 200 3.96 -6.22 12.77
N ILE A 201 2.77 -6.81 12.92
CA ILE A 201 1.95 -7.30 11.80
C ILE A 201 1.62 -6.13 10.85
N ARG A 202 1.16 -5.01 11.42
CA ARG A 202 0.82 -3.81 10.68
C ARG A 202 2.01 -3.29 9.87
N GLU A 203 3.16 -3.11 10.50
CA GLU A 203 4.35 -2.61 9.83
C GLU A 203 4.86 -3.56 8.73
N LEU A 204 4.85 -4.88 8.98
CA LEU A 204 5.23 -5.87 7.98
C LEU A 204 4.35 -5.78 6.72
N ILE A 205 3.04 -5.70 6.89
CA ILE A 205 2.10 -5.65 5.78
C ILE A 205 2.19 -4.30 5.05
N TYR A 206 2.26 -3.17 5.77
CA TYR A 206 2.34 -1.86 5.12
C TYR A 206 3.69 -1.60 4.44
N LYS A 207 4.82 -1.97 5.05
CA LYS A 207 6.16 -1.67 4.53
C LYS A 207 6.68 -2.72 3.56
N ARG A 208 6.40 -4.01 3.84
CA ARG A 208 7.01 -5.15 3.14
C ARG A 208 5.96 -6.10 2.54
N GLY A 209 4.68 -5.72 2.54
CA GLY A 209 3.59 -6.52 1.99
C GLY A 209 3.60 -6.59 0.46
N TYR A 210 3.69 -7.81 -0.04
CA TYR A 210 3.49 -8.12 -1.45
C TYR A 210 2.40 -9.17 -1.58
N ALA A 211 1.54 -9.00 -2.59
CA ALA A 211 0.51 -9.94 -2.95
C ALA A 211 1.01 -10.94 -4.00
N LYS A 212 0.53 -12.17 -3.91
CA LYS A 212 0.68 -13.23 -4.90
C LYS A 212 -0.56 -13.26 -5.79
N VAL A 213 -0.54 -12.52 -6.89
CA VAL A 213 -1.65 -12.46 -7.86
C VAL A 213 -1.18 -13.11 -9.15
N ASN A 214 -1.91 -14.12 -9.66
CA ASN A 214 -1.53 -14.84 -10.88
C ASN A 214 -0.07 -15.34 -10.88
N LYS A 215 0.42 -15.80 -9.72
CA LYS A 215 1.83 -16.20 -9.47
C LYS A 215 2.87 -15.07 -9.60
N GLN A 216 2.45 -13.83 -9.83
CA GLN A 216 3.32 -12.66 -9.84
C GLN A 216 3.38 -12.03 -8.45
N ARG A 217 4.50 -11.38 -8.15
CA ARG A 217 4.74 -10.65 -6.91
C ARG A 217 4.43 -9.17 -7.13
N ILE A 218 3.29 -8.71 -6.63
CA ILE A 218 2.79 -7.33 -6.84
C ILE A 218 2.79 -6.60 -5.49
N PRO A 219 3.32 -5.36 -5.40
CA PRO A 219 3.23 -4.58 -4.15
C PRO A 219 1.78 -4.24 -3.81
N ILE A 220 1.45 -4.22 -2.51
CA ILE A 220 0.11 -3.84 -2.03
C ILE A 220 0.06 -2.32 -1.91
N SER A 221 -0.10 -1.61 -3.03
CA SER A 221 -0.30 -0.14 -3.06
C SER A 221 -1.75 0.26 -2.87
N ASP A 222 -2.66 -0.51 -3.48
CA ASP A 222 -4.08 -0.18 -3.59
C ASP A 222 -4.96 -1.31 -3.06
N ASN A 223 -6.03 -0.93 -2.35
CA ASN A 223 -7.03 -1.88 -1.85
C ASN A 223 -7.69 -2.70 -2.97
N SER A 224 -7.68 -2.21 -4.21
CA SER A 224 -8.24 -2.94 -5.36
C SER A 224 -7.55 -4.29 -5.63
N VAL A 225 -6.27 -4.44 -5.27
CA VAL A 225 -5.52 -5.69 -5.41
C VAL A 225 -6.05 -6.76 -4.44
N ILE A 226 -6.39 -6.33 -3.23
CA ILE A 226 -6.96 -7.16 -2.16
C ILE A 226 -8.39 -7.54 -2.53
N GLU A 227 -9.24 -6.55 -2.84
CA GLU A 227 -10.66 -6.76 -3.19
C GLU A 227 -10.83 -7.75 -4.35
N LYS A 228 -10.00 -7.66 -5.39
CA LYS A 228 -10.05 -8.61 -6.54
C LYS A 228 -9.74 -10.05 -6.16
N SER A 229 -8.84 -10.26 -5.20
CA SER A 229 -8.34 -11.60 -4.85
C SER A 229 -9.11 -12.22 -3.68
N LEU A 230 -9.44 -11.42 -2.68
CA LEU A 230 -10.02 -11.84 -1.41
C LEU A 230 -11.43 -11.28 -1.14
N GLY A 231 -12.00 -10.50 -2.07
CA GLY A 231 -13.36 -9.94 -1.91
C GLY A 231 -14.45 -11.01 -1.76
N LYS A 232 -14.19 -12.26 -2.16
CA LYS A 232 -15.07 -13.41 -1.91
C LYS A 232 -15.24 -13.75 -0.43
N TYR A 233 -14.26 -13.37 0.40
CA TYR A 233 -14.19 -13.66 1.83
C TYR A 233 -14.47 -12.41 2.69
N ASP A 234 -15.08 -11.36 2.10
CA ASP A 234 -15.32 -10.03 2.72
C ASP A 234 -14.04 -9.30 3.19
N ILE A 235 -12.87 -9.68 2.67
CA ILE A 235 -11.61 -8.97 2.90
C ILE A 235 -11.41 -7.97 1.77
N ILE A 236 -11.69 -6.69 2.05
CA ILE A 236 -11.72 -5.64 1.03
C ILE A 236 -10.49 -4.74 1.14
N CYS A 237 -10.02 -4.46 2.36
CA CYS A 237 -8.91 -3.54 2.60
C CYS A 237 -7.73 -4.17 3.34
N VAL A 238 -6.63 -3.40 3.44
CA VAL A 238 -5.44 -3.80 4.19
C VAL A 238 -5.75 -4.00 5.67
N GLU A 239 -6.65 -3.21 6.28
CA GLU A 239 -6.98 -3.37 7.70
C GLU A 239 -7.80 -4.64 7.96
N ASP A 240 -8.68 -5.04 7.03
CA ASP A 240 -9.38 -6.35 7.10
C ASP A 240 -8.34 -7.49 7.02
N LEU A 241 -7.33 -7.37 6.15
CA LEU A 241 -6.26 -8.35 6.03
C LEU A 241 -5.41 -8.44 7.31
N ILE A 242 -5.07 -7.29 7.92
CA ILE A 242 -4.36 -7.24 9.21
C ILE A 242 -5.19 -7.90 10.30
N HIS A 243 -6.49 -7.61 10.35
CA HIS A 243 -7.40 -8.18 11.33
C HIS A 243 -7.50 -9.70 11.21
N GLU A 244 -7.72 -10.21 10.01
CA GLU A 244 -7.81 -11.65 9.73
C GLU A 244 -6.54 -12.40 10.14
N ILE A 245 -5.36 -11.78 9.94
CA ILE A 245 -4.07 -12.35 10.33
C ILE A 245 -3.89 -12.30 11.84
N ALA A 246 -4.17 -11.16 12.48
CA ALA A 246 -3.95 -10.95 13.91
C ALA A 246 -4.86 -11.83 14.79
N THR A 247 -6.14 -11.94 14.45
CA THR A 247 -7.11 -12.74 15.21
C THR A 247 -7.11 -14.22 14.81
N VAL A 248 -6.43 -14.56 13.70
CA VAL A 248 -6.45 -15.90 13.08
C VAL A 248 -7.89 -16.32 12.75
N GLY A 249 -8.53 -15.51 11.91
CA GLY A 249 -9.91 -15.73 11.49
C GLY A 249 -10.15 -16.98 10.63
N PRO A 250 -11.39 -17.18 10.16
CA PRO A 250 -11.78 -18.36 9.39
C PRO A 250 -11.01 -18.49 8.06
N HIS A 251 -10.69 -17.38 7.40
CA HIS A 251 -10.04 -17.28 6.10
C HIS A 251 -8.55 -16.93 6.17
N PHE A 252 -7.91 -17.22 7.32
CA PHE A 252 -6.47 -17.02 7.52
C PHE A 252 -5.60 -17.73 6.47
N LYS A 253 -6.01 -18.93 6.01
CA LYS A 253 -5.23 -19.72 5.06
C LYS A 253 -5.13 -18.99 3.72
N GLU A 254 -6.23 -18.41 3.28
CA GLU A 254 -6.38 -17.64 2.05
C GLU A 254 -5.60 -16.33 2.16
N ALA A 255 -5.75 -15.61 3.29
CA ALA A 255 -5.00 -14.40 3.59
C ALA A 255 -3.47 -14.62 3.63
N SER A 256 -3.01 -15.66 4.31
CA SER A 256 -1.58 -16.00 4.40
C SER A 256 -1.01 -16.47 3.05
N ASN A 257 -1.80 -17.18 2.24
CA ASN A 257 -1.39 -17.59 0.89
C ASN A 257 -1.38 -16.44 -0.12
N PHE A 258 -2.27 -15.47 0.05
CA PHE A 258 -2.28 -14.22 -0.72
C PHE A 258 -1.02 -13.41 -0.47
N LEU A 259 -0.53 -13.36 0.76
CA LEU A 259 0.75 -12.73 1.07
C LEU A 259 1.92 -13.55 0.50
N TRP A 260 2.79 -12.85 -0.22
CA TRP A 260 4.11 -13.36 -0.56
C TRP A 260 5.00 -13.38 0.69
N PRO A 261 5.89 -14.39 0.87
CA PRO A 261 6.85 -14.38 1.98
C PRO A 261 7.59 -13.05 2.09
N PHE A 262 7.60 -12.46 3.28
CA PHE A 262 8.24 -11.18 3.53
C PHE A 262 9.73 -11.31 3.31
N LYS A 263 10.31 -10.40 2.52
CA LYS A 263 11.77 -10.29 2.37
C LYS A 263 12.28 -9.27 3.36
N LEU A 264 12.90 -9.72 4.44
CA LEU A 264 13.44 -8.86 5.49
C LEU A 264 14.92 -8.54 5.22
N SER A 265 15.38 -7.38 5.67
CA SER A 265 16.82 -7.04 5.65
C SER A 265 17.56 -7.74 6.80
N ASN A 266 18.89 -7.68 6.80
CA ASN A 266 19.64 -8.02 8.01
C ASN A 266 19.25 -7.07 9.16
N PRO A 267 19.27 -7.55 10.42
CA PRO A 267 18.99 -6.70 11.56
C PRO A 267 20.05 -5.59 11.68
N ASN A 268 19.61 -4.37 12.00
CA ASN A 268 20.50 -3.20 12.10
C ASN A 268 21.64 -3.38 13.11
N ASN A 269 21.39 -4.06 14.23
CA ASN A 269 22.40 -4.34 15.27
C ASN A 269 23.21 -5.62 15.01
N MET A 270 23.18 -6.13 13.77
CA MET A 270 23.73 -7.43 13.39
C MET A 270 23.08 -8.60 14.17
N TRP A 271 23.39 -9.82 13.76
CA TRP A 271 23.05 -11.01 14.55
C TRP A 271 23.92 -11.08 15.80
N ARG A 272 23.47 -11.79 16.83
CA ARG A 272 24.31 -12.08 18.00
C ARG A 272 25.51 -12.92 17.56
N GLU A 273 26.62 -12.80 18.30
CA GLU A 273 27.89 -13.47 18.00
C GLU A 273 27.71 -14.98 17.75
N ARG A 274 26.89 -15.66 18.58
CA ARG A 274 26.53 -17.07 18.41
C ARG A 274 25.15 -17.26 17.79
N LYS A 275 24.99 -16.79 16.54
CA LYS A 275 23.74 -16.82 15.75
C LYS A 275 23.02 -18.18 15.71
N PHE A 276 23.75 -19.29 15.72
CA PHE A 276 23.18 -20.63 15.53
C PHE A 276 22.87 -21.39 16.83
N LEU A 277 23.13 -20.79 18.00
CA LEU A 277 22.68 -21.34 19.27
C LEU A 277 21.19 -21.02 19.50
N ASN A 278 20.58 -21.72 20.46
CA ASN A 278 19.19 -21.47 20.82
C ASN A 278 19.07 -20.11 21.53
N TYR A 279 17.92 -19.45 21.44
CA TYR A 279 17.70 -18.14 22.04
C TYR A 279 17.93 -18.12 23.57
N VAL A 280 17.56 -19.21 24.24
CA VAL A 280 17.75 -19.41 25.69
C VAL A 280 19.24 -19.45 26.08
N GLU A 281 20.10 -19.95 25.19
CA GLU A 281 21.54 -20.06 25.39
C GLU A 281 22.30 -18.77 24.97
N GLY A 282 21.56 -17.69 24.69
CA GLY A 282 22.11 -16.43 24.18
C GLY A 282 22.31 -16.40 22.66
N GLY A 283 21.82 -17.40 21.93
CA GLY A 283 21.80 -17.41 20.47
C GLY A 283 20.60 -16.70 19.86
N ASP A 284 20.27 -17.08 18.63
CA ASP A 284 19.22 -16.46 17.82
C ASP A 284 18.21 -17.48 17.24
N THR A 285 18.41 -18.78 17.40
CA THR A 285 17.50 -19.80 16.84
C THR A 285 16.35 -20.14 17.80
N GLY A 286 15.28 -20.73 17.26
CA GLY A 286 14.14 -21.21 18.03
C GLY A 286 13.14 -20.13 18.46
N ASN A 287 12.37 -20.46 19.51
CA ASN A 287 11.27 -19.63 19.99
C ASN A 287 11.79 -18.46 20.84
N ARG A 288 11.39 -17.24 20.49
CA ARG A 288 11.67 -16.02 21.25
C ARG A 288 10.44 -15.38 21.87
N GLU A 289 9.29 -16.03 21.76
CA GLU A 289 8.01 -15.53 22.26
C GLU A 289 7.77 -14.08 21.81
N ALA A 290 7.60 -13.14 22.74
CA ALA A 290 7.36 -11.73 22.45
C ALA A 290 8.60 -10.97 21.93
N PHE A 291 9.82 -11.46 22.15
CA PHE A 291 11.06 -10.77 21.74
C PHE A 291 11.30 -10.80 20.23
N ILE A 292 10.55 -11.63 19.49
CA ILE A 292 10.57 -11.61 18.03
C ILE A 292 10.21 -10.22 17.48
N ASN A 293 9.38 -9.45 18.19
CA ASN A 293 8.94 -8.14 17.76
C ASN A 293 10.11 -7.15 17.64
N ASN A 294 11.06 -7.21 18.56
CA ASN A 294 12.25 -6.37 18.54
C ASN A 294 13.18 -6.75 17.37
N LEU A 295 13.27 -8.05 17.05
CA LEU A 295 14.03 -8.53 15.90
C LEU A 295 13.38 -8.07 14.59
N VAL A 296 12.08 -8.25 14.44
CA VAL A 296 11.40 -7.83 13.20
C VAL A 296 11.50 -6.33 13.00
N GLN A 297 11.37 -5.53 14.05
CA GLN A 297 11.52 -4.08 13.98
C GLN A 297 12.92 -3.66 13.52
N SER A 298 13.98 -4.38 13.92
CA SER A 298 15.35 -4.09 13.45
C SER A 298 15.64 -4.58 12.03
N MET A 299 14.82 -5.50 11.50
CA MET A 299 14.89 -6.00 10.13
C MET A 299 13.91 -5.31 9.18
N ASN A 300 13.11 -4.36 9.68
CA ASN A 300 12.01 -3.72 8.95
C ASN A 300 12.43 -2.48 8.18
#